data_AF-A0A850JUW8-F1
#
_entry.id   AF-A0A850JUW8-F1
#
_cell.length_a   1.000
_cell.length_b   1.000
_cell.length_c   1.000
_cell.angle_alpha   90.00
_cell.angle_beta   90.00
_cell.angle_gamma   90.00
#
_symmetry.space_group_name_H-M   'P 1'
#
loop_
_entity.id
_entity.type
_entity.pdbx_description
1 polymer ?
#
loop_
_entity_poly.entity_id
_entity_poly.type
_entity_poly.pdbx_seq_one_letter_code
_entity_poly.pdbx_strand_id
1 'polypeptide(L)'
;MQLTTKGKVLRTYERVPFVNKETGETPPPVYGLQLLVDEKLSNGSVKAELYDVKITQELLKDYKDKVGQTVEVTCKLFSRSDISLSAV
;
A
#
# COMPACT_ATOMS: atom_id res chain seq x y z
N MET A 1 15.14 6.32 5.91
CA MET A 1 13.85 6.71 6.53
C MET A 1 12.87 5.58 6.35
N GLN A 2 12.32 5.04 7.44
CA GLN A 2 11.26 4.03 7.40
C GLN A 2 9.94 4.76 7.64
N LEU A 3 8.96 4.56 6.75
CA LEU A 3 7.62 5.10 6.91
C LEU A 3 6.72 3.97 7.40
N THR A 4 5.96 4.21 8.45
CA THR A 4 4.91 3.27 8.89
C THR A 4 3.56 3.86 8.58
N THR A 5 2.66 3.05 8.01
CA THR A 5 1.25 3.40 7.88
C THR A 5 0.43 2.44 8.72
N LYS A 6 -0.48 2.98 9.53
CA LYS A 6 -1.34 2.19 10.41
C LYS A 6 -2.77 2.28 9.90
N GLY A 7 -3.39 1.13 9.64
CA GLY A 7 -4.74 1.09 9.10
C GLY A 7 -5.37 -0.29 9.23
N LYS A 8 -6.69 -0.35 9.03
CA LYS A 8 -7.44 -1.59 9.00
C LYS A 8 -7.25 -2.28 7.65
N VAL A 9 -6.82 -3.54 7.65
CA VAL A 9 -6.71 -4.33 6.42
C VAL A 9 -8.11 -4.60 5.89
N LEU A 10 -8.39 -4.15 4.67
CA LEU A 10 -9.66 -4.45 4.01
C LEU A 10 -9.56 -5.70 3.13
N ARG A 11 -8.48 -5.79 2.34
CA ARG A 11 -8.22 -6.94 1.47
C ARG A 11 -6.78 -6.92 0.94
N THR A 12 -6.31 -8.09 0.52
CA THR A 12 -5.15 -8.25 -0.36
C THR A 12 -5.62 -8.65 -1.75
N TYR A 13 -4.89 -8.26 -2.79
CA TYR A 13 -5.25 -8.58 -4.17
C TYR A 13 -4.00 -8.73 -5.05
N GLU A 14 -4.15 -9.50 -6.13
CA GLU A 14 -3.16 -9.57 -7.21
C GLU A 14 -3.55 -8.54 -8.28
N ARG A 15 -2.60 -7.67 -8.66
CA ARG A 15 -2.75 -6.80 -9.81
C ARG A 15 -2.45 -7.60 -11.06
N VAL A 16 -3.40 -7.59 -11.98
CA VAL A 16 -3.25 -8.22 -13.28
C VAL A 16 -2.03 -7.62 -13.98
N PRO A 17 -1.01 -8.42 -14.32
CA PRO A 17 0.15 -7.91 -15.02
C PRO A 17 -0.26 -7.42 -16.42
N PHE A 18 0.28 -6.27 -16.82
CA PHE A 18 0.09 -5.78 -18.18
C PHE A 18 0.86 -6.69 -19.14
N VAL A 19 0.15 -7.41 -20.00
CA VAL A 19 0.77 -8.21 -21.06
C VAL A 19 1.22 -7.29 -22.17
N ASN A 20 2.51 -7.27 -22.48
CA ASN A 20 3.01 -6.53 -23.63
C ASN A 20 2.54 -7.23 -24.91
N LYS A 21 1.67 -6.57 -25.68
CA LYS A 21 1.10 -7.13 -26.92
C LYS A 21 2.13 -7.31 -28.04
N GLU A 22 3.25 -6.58 -28.01
CA GLU A 22 4.28 -6.62 -29.04
C GLU A 22 5.36 -7.66 -28.76
N THR A 23 5.70 -7.91 -27.48
CA THR A 23 6.75 -8.88 -27.10
C THR A 23 6.21 -10.18 -26.51
N GLY A 24 4.92 -10.24 -26.15
CA GLY A 24 4.33 -11.39 -25.47
C GLY A 24 4.79 -11.57 -24.01
N GLU A 25 5.70 -10.71 -23.52
CA GLU A 25 6.23 -10.81 -22.17
C GLU A 25 5.20 -10.33 -21.14
N THR A 26 5.04 -11.14 -20.09
CA THR A 26 4.20 -10.80 -18.94
C THR A 26 5.12 -10.51 -17.76
N PRO A 27 5.12 -9.27 -17.22
CA PRO A 27 5.89 -8.96 -16.03
C PRO A 27 5.39 -9.79 -14.83
N PRO A 28 6.25 -10.05 -13.83
CA PRO A 28 5.86 -10.81 -12.65
C PRO A 28 4.63 -10.18 -11.96
N PRO A 29 3.76 -11.01 -11.35
CA PRO A 29 2.55 -10.54 -10.69
C PRO A 29 2.90 -9.55 -9.58
N VAL A 30 2.14 -8.46 -9.52
CA VAL A 30 2.29 -7.43 -8.49
C VAL A 30 1.17 -7.57 -7.49
N TYR A 31 1.48 -7.59 -6.20
CA TYR A 31 0.49 -7.74 -5.15
C TYR A 31 0.20 -6.41 -4.46
N GLY A 32 -1.05 -6.22 -4.05
CA GLY A 32 -1.54 -5.03 -3.38
C GLY A 32 -2.22 -5.36 -2.05
N LEU A 33 -2.05 -4.46 -1.08
CA LEU A 33 -2.73 -4.45 0.21
C LEU A 33 -3.55 -3.17 0.30
N GLN A 34 -4.85 -3.31 0.56
CA GLN A 34 -5.74 -2.18 0.76
C GLN A 34 -5.95 -1.94 2.26
N LEU A 35 -5.60 -0.74 2.71
CA LEU A 35 -5.72 -0.29 4.09
C LEU A 35 -6.74 0.85 4.20
N LEU A 36 -7.58 0.81 5.23
CA LEU A 36 -8.39 1.94 5.66
C LEU A 36 -7.65 2.67 6.78
N VAL A 37 -7.26 3.91 6.55
CA VAL A 37 -6.49 4.74 7.48
C VAL A 37 -7.33 5.92 7.91
N ASP A 38 -7.39 6.14 9.21
CA ASP A 38 -8.05 7.31 9.80
C ASP A 38 -7.06 8.49 9.85
N GLU A 39 -7.25 9.47 8.96
CA GLU A 39 -6.46 10.69 8.92
C GLU A 39 -7.14 11.79 9.74
N LYS A 40 -6.37 12.42 10.63
CA LYS A 40 -6.85 13.57 11.41
C LYS A 40 -6.62 14.86 10.63
N LEU A 41 -7.70 15.52 10.27
CA LEU A 41 -7.68 16.78 9.53
C LEU A 41 -7.36 17.97 10.47
N SER A 42 -6.87 19.06 9.89
CA SER A 42 -6.51 20.29 10.62
C SER A 42 -7.70 20.92 11.37
N ASN A 43 -8.93 20.62 10.96
CA ASN A 43 -10.16 21.06 11.63
C ASN A 43 -10.59 20.15 12.79
N GLY A 44 -9.78 19.15 13.15
CA GLY A 44 -10.06 18.19 14.23
C GLY A 44 -10.98 17.03 13.84
N SER A 45 -11.51 17.00 12.62
CA SER A 45 -12.31 15.88 12.12
C SER A 45 -11.42 14.70 11.72
N VAL A 46 -11.98 13.49 11.77
CA VAL A 46 -11.31 12.27 11.30
C VAL A 46 -11.91 11.86 9.97
N LYS A 47 -11.07 11.62 8.97
CA LYS A 47 -11.45 11.14 7.64
C LYS A 47 -10.86 9.76 7.43
N ALA A 48 -11.70 8.79 7.06
CA ALA A 48 -11.23 7.49 6.65
C ALA A 48 -10.81 7.53 5.16
N GLU A 49 -9.55 7.23 4.88
CA GLU A 49 -8.98 7.16 3.53
C GLU A 49 -8.50 5.76 3.18
N LEU A 50 -8.60 5.42 1.90
CA LEU A 50 -8.14 4.15 1.36
C LEU A 50 -6.73 4.31 0.80
N TYR A 51 -5.81 3.50 1.30
CA TYR A 51 -4.44 3.42 0.82
C TYR A 51 -4.17 2.06 0.19
N ASP A 52 -3.61 2.09 -1.02
CA ASP A 52 -3.15 0.91 -1.73
C ASP A 52 -1.63 0.79 -1.64
N VAL A 53 -1.15 -0.20 -0.89
CA VAL A 53 0.28 -0.46 -0.67
C VAL A 53 0.71 -1.64 -1.53
N LYS A 54 1.79 -1.48 -2.31
CA LYS A 54 2.40 -2.57 -3.06
C LYS A 54 3.17 -3.48 -2.10
N ILE A 55 2.91 -4.79 -2.16
CA ILE A 55 3.54 -5.80 -1.30
C ILE A 55 4.11 -6.96 -2.12
N THR A 56 4.92 -7.81 -1.47
CA THR A 56 5.43 -9.06 -2.04
C THR A 56 4.46 -10.23 -1.78
N GLN A 57 4.66 -11.35 -2.46
CA GLN A 57 3.83 -12.54 -2.30
C GLN A 57 3.88 -13.13 -0.88
N GLU A 58 5.03 -13.03 -0.22
CA GLU A 58 5.24 -13.51 1.15
C GLU A 58 4.35 -12.73 2.13
N LEU A 59 4.38 -11.40 2.01
CA LEU A 59 3.54 -10.51 2.80
C LEU A 59 2.05 -10.68 2.48
N LEU A 60 1.69 -11.04 1.25
CA LEU A 60 0.30 -11.25 0.89
C LEU A 60 -0.34 -12.37 1.72
N LYS A 61 0.38 -13.46 1.97
CA LYS A 61 -0.11 -14.55 2.84
C LYS A 61 -0.30 -14.05 4.27
N ASP A 62 0.69 -13.35 4.82
CA ASP A 62 0.66 -12.83 6.19
C ASP A 62 -0.50 -11.84 6.43
N TYR A 63 -0.75 -10.94 5.46
CA TYR A 63 -1.85 -9.97 5.57
C TYR A 63 -3.23 -10.55 5.23
N LYS A 64 -3.30 -11.70 4.54
CA LYS A 64 -4.57 -12.34 4.20
C LYS A 64 -5.29 -12.86 5.45
N ASP A 65 -4.53 -13.38 6.42
CA ASP A 65 -5.06 -13.80 7.73
C ASP A 65 -5.37 -12.62 8.67
N LYS A 66 -4.86 -11.43 8.35
CA LYS A 66 -5.07 -10.18 9.12
C LYS A 66 -6.19 -9.30 8.55
N VAL A 67 -6.96 -9.78 7.57
CA VAL A 67 -8.10 -9.04 7.02
C VAL A 67 -9.09 -8.70 8.13
N GLY A 68 -9.49 -7.43 8.21
CA GLY A 68 -10.36 -6.90 9.25
C GLY A 68 -9.62 -6.41 10.50
N GLN A 69 -8.31 -6.65 10.64
CA GLN A 69 -7.52 -6.17 11.78
C GLN A 69 -6.80 -4.87 11.46
N THR A 70 -6.53 -4.06 12.49
CA THR A 70 -5.67 -2.89 12.38
C THR A 70 -4.22 -3.33 12.46
N VAL A 71 -3.45 -3.10 11.40
CA VAL A 71 -2.04 -3.46 11.30
C VAL A 71 -1.20 -2.21 11.06
N GLU A 72 0.09 -2.30 11.43
CA GLU A 72 1.10 -1.31 11.07
C GLU A 72 1.97 -1.91 9.96
N VAL A 73 2.08 -1.19 8.84
CA VAL A 73 2.81 -1.62 7.66
C VAL A 73 4.01 -0.71 7.46
N THR A 74 5.20 -1.31 7.51
CA THR A 74 6.46 -0.60 7.22
C THR A 74 6.65 -0.50 5.71
N CYS A 75 6.58 0.73 5.21
CA CYS A 75 6.73 1.09 3.82
C CYS A 75 8.12 1.65 3.52
N LYS A 76 8.63 1.30 2.33
CA LYS A 76 9.78 1.97 1.74
C LYS A 76 9.28 3.07 0.80
N LEU A 77 9.86 4.25 0.91
CA LEU A 77 9.56 5.36 0.01
C LEU A 77 10.16 5.07 -1.36
N PHE A 78 9.33 5.06 -2.40
CA PHE A 78 9.76 4.96 -3.78
C PHE A 78 9.16 6.14 -4.54
N SER A 79 10.01 6.96 -5.15
CA SER A 79 9.59 8.03 -6.05
C SER A 79 10.48 8.01 -7.29
N ARG A 80 9.87 8.36 -8.42
CA ARG A 80 10.57 8.58 -9.69
C ARG A 80 11.13 10.00 -9.82
N SER A 81 10.78 10.89 -8.90
CA SER A 81 11.22 12.28 -8.83
C SER A 81 11.76 12.61 -7.44
N ASP A 82 12.49 13.71 -7.33
CA ASP A 82 13.00 14.19 -6.06
C ASP A 82 11.86 14.45 -5.06
N ILE A 83 12.11 14.09 -3.80
CA ILE A 83 11.18 14.32 -2.68
C ILE A 83 11.80 15.38 -1.79
N SER A 84 11.17 16.55 -1.70
CA SER A 84 11.55 17.60 -0.76
C SER A 84 10.79 17.44 0.55
N LEU A 85 11.52 17.41 1.67
CA LEU A 85 10.97 17.37 3.02
C LEU A 85 11.33 18.69 3.72
N SER A 86 10.36 19.32 4.38
CA SER A 86 10.57 20.51 5.20
C SER A 86 10.17 20.20 6.64
N ALA A 87 11.01 20.61 7.59
CA ALA A 87 10.70 20.50 9.01
C ALA A 87 9.66 21.57 9.41
N VAL A 88 8.78 21.19 10.33
CA VAL A 88 7.79 22.06 11.00
C VAL A 88 8.05 22.05 12.50
#